data_AF-R7IW36-F1
#
_entry.id   AF-R7IW36-F1
#
_cell.length_a   1.000
_cell.length_b   1.000
_cell.length_c   1.000
_cell.angle_alpha   90.00
_cell.angle_beta   90.00
_cell.angle_gamma   90.00
#
_symmetry.space_group_name_H-M   'P 1'
#
loop_
_entity.id
_entity.type
_entity.pdbx_description
1 polymer ?
#
loop_
_entity_poly.entity_id
_entity_poly.type
_entity_poly.pdbx_seq_one_letter_code
_entity_poly.pdbx_strand_id
1 'polypeptide(L)'
;MLWILFAVIAVIIMPAYARMSTGSEQVIHEVTVYGRIVCIFSFGLFLESVWTKILQANGDMRTPMIAQIIGAITNIILDPILIFGLAGIRPMGIAGAAVATVTGQIVAALIVMRKGIYRSPDIRLYPGNIKKIYYLGIPNILMQSAYTFYILGLNLILAGFSDQAVTALGLYYKWQTIFFIPLGALQTCIVPIVSYNYAAKEIGRCRETMSVSVKMGMALMFIGTLCFELIPSQMLSVFTGDQRVIDIGTVAFHYIGVSFIPMVTSLTFPVFFQAIGSAGKSSILTLVRTMVLFVPLGYLFSRIGLNYFWLTFPVTECLTTCLGVYFYRKFIKRTE
;
A
#
# COMPACT_ATOMS: atom_id res chain seq x y z
N MET A 1 7.26 22.25 -8.34
CA MET A 1 5.92 22.70 -8.79
C MET A 1 4.81 21.77 -8.30
N LEU A 2 4.81 20.47 -8.64
CA LEU A 2 3.76 19.52 -8.20
C LEU A 2 3.62 19.41 -6.68
N TRP A 3 4.75 19.41 -5.94
CA TRP A 3 4.72 19.40 -4.48
C TRP A 3 4.06 20.66 -3.88
N ILE A 4 4.34 21.85 -4.43
CA ILE A 4 3.73 23.10 -3.96
C ILE A 4 2.21 23.03 -4.16
N LEU A 5 1.77 22.56 -5.33
CA LEU A 5 0.36 22.38 -5.63
C LEU A 5 -0.29 21.37 -4.68
N PHE A 6 0.38 20.25 -4.39
CA PHE A 6 -0.08 19.26 -3.41
C PHE A 6 -0.21 19.87 -2.01
N ALA A 7 0.80 20.61 -1.53
CA ALA A 7 0.79 21.23 -0.21
C ALA A 7 -0.36 22.25 -0.07
N VAL A 8 -0.57 23.09 -1.09
CA VAL A 8 -1.66 24.08 -1.10
C VAL A 8 -3.03 23.40 -1.07
N ILE A 9 -3.24 22.39 -1.93
CA ILE A 9 -4.50 21.63 -1.98
C ILE A 9 -4.76 20.92 -0.64
N ALA A 10 -3.75 20.26 -0.09
CA ALA A 10 -3.89 19.52 1.16
C ALA A 10 -4.25 20.43 2.34
N VAL A 11 -3.64 21.62 2.44
CA VAL A 11 -3.92 22.59 3.51
C VAL A 11 -5.36 23.13 3.44
N ILE A 12 -5.87 23.35 2.22
CA ILE A 12 -7.23 23.85 1.99
C ILE A 12 -8.28 22.76 2.26
N ILE A 13 -8.02 21.53 1.81
CA ILE A 13 -9.01 20.44 1.88
C ILE A 13 -9.05 19.77 3.26
N MET A 14 -7.96 19.78 4.03
CA MET A 14 -7.87 19.08 5.32
C MET A 14 -9.02 19.35 6.30
N PRO A 15 -9.42 20.62 6.56
CA PRO A 15 -10.52 20.88 7.49
C PRO A 15 -11.85 20.30 7.00
N ALA A 16 -12.10 20.33 5.69
CA ALA A 16 -13.28 19.74 5.09
C ALA A 16 -13.25 18.20 5.20
N TYR A 17 -12.10 17.59 4.92
CA TYR A 17 -11.91 16.15 5.06
C TYR A 17 -12.10 15.67 6.51
N ALA A 18 -11.52 16.38 7.48
CA ALA A 18 -11.66 16.02 8.90
C ALA A 18 -13.13 16.09 9.37
N ARG A 19 -13.89 17.10 8.92
CA ARG A 19 -15.33 17.24 9.22
C ARG A 19 -16.18 16.15 8.57
N MET A 20 -15.76 15.58 7.45
CA MET A 20 -16.47 14.45 6.83
C MET A 20 -16.32 13.16 7.65
N SER A 21 -15.25 13.02 8.43
CA SER A 21 -14.94 11.78 9.16
C SER A 21 -15.41 11.79 10.62
N THR A 22 -15.55 12.96 11.27
CA THR A 22 -15.96 13.04 12.67
C THR A 22 -16.65 14.37 13.00
N GLY A 23 -17.56 14.33 13.98
CA GLY A 23 -18.22 15.53 14.53
C GLY A 23 -17.49 16.17 15.71
N SER A 24 -16.43 15.56 16.25
CA SER A 24 -15.69 16.11 17.39
C SER A 24 -14.74 17.25 16.98
N GLU A 25 -14.98 18.46 17.48
CA GLU A 25 -14.14 19.63 17.18
C GLU A 25 -12.67 19.44 17.59
N GLN A 26 -12.43 18.77 18.72
CA GLN A 26 -11.07 18.49 19.19
C GLN A 26 -10.31 17.60 18.21
N VAL A 27 -10.93 16.52 17.73
CA VAL A 27 -10.31 15.61 16.77
C VAL A 27 -10.09 16.31 15.42
N ILE A 28 -11.02 17.16 14.99
CA ILE A 28 -10.86 17.96 13.77
C ILE A 28 -9.64 18.88 13.87
N HIS A 29 -9.48 19.56 15.02
CA HIS A 29 -8.34 20.44 15.25
C HIS A 29 -7.02 19.66 15.23
N GLU A 30 -6.95 18.53 15.93
CA GLU A 30 -5.77 17.67 16.00
C GLU A 30 -5.34 17.13 14.63
N VAL A 31 -6.30 16.62 13.84
CA VAL A 31 -6.06 16.14 12.47
C VAL A 31 -5.58 17.29 11.57
N THR A 32 -6.17 18.48 11.71
CA THR A 32 -5.81 19.65 10.91
C THR A 32 -4.39 20.14 11.22
N VAL A 33 -4.01 20.20 12.50
CA VAL A 33 -2.65 20.60 12.91
C VAL A 33 -1.61 19.59 12.42
N TYR A 34 -1.83 18.30 12.69
CA TYR A 34 -0.92 17.24 12.26
C TYR A 34 -0.75 17.24 10.74
N GLY A 35 -1.87 17.19 10.03
CA GLY A 35 -1.86 17.08 8.57
C GLY A 35 -1.18 18.28 7.92
N ARG A 36 -1.46 19.51 8.37
CA ARG A 36 -0.88 20.72 7.75
C ARG A 36 0.64 20.71 7.85
N ILE A 37 1.18 20.35 9.01
CA ILE A 37 2.63 20.25 9.21
C ILE A 37 3.21 19.19 8.26
N VAL A 38 2.64 17.99 8.25
CA VAL A 38 3.16 16.90 7.40
C VAL A 38 3.08 17.27 5.91
N CYS A 39 1.97 17.81 5.43
CA CYS A 39 1.81 18.15 4.02
C CYS A 39 2.69 19.32 3.58
N ILE A 40 2.79 20.39 4.40
CA ILE A 40 3.63 21.55 4.08
C ILE A 40 5.10 21.17 4.07
N PHE A 41 5.56 20.29 4.95
CA PHE A 41 6.98 19.92 5.02
C PHE A 41 7.30 18.56 4.36
N SER A 42 6.37 17.99 3.59
CA SER A 42 6.54 16.71 2.88
C SER A 42 7.58 16.72 1.75
N PHE A 43 8.30 17.82 1.52
CA PHE A 43 9.30 17.90 0.44
C PHE A 43 10.40 16.84 0.60
N GLY A 44 10.76 16.50 1.85
CA GLY A 44 11.71 15.42 2.15
C GLY A 44 11.24 14.08 1.60
N LEU A 45 9.97 13.74 1.81
CA LEU A 45 9.36 12.52 1.27
C LEU A 45 9.33 12.51 -0.26
N PHE A 46 8.97 13.63 -0.91
CA PHE A 46 8.97 13.71 -2.37
C PHE A 46 10.38 13.50 -2.96
N LEU A 47 11.39 14.12 -2.36
CA LEU A 47 12.78 13.98 -2.80
C LEU A 47 13.31 12.57 -2.55
N GLU A 48 13.11 12.03 -1.34
CA GLU A 48 13.48 10.66 -0.98
C GLU A 48 12.85 9.66 -1.94
N SER A 49 11.54 9.76 -2.18
CA SER A 49 10.82 8.79 -3.02
C SER A 49 11.31 8.81 -4.47
N VAL A 50 11.58 9.98 -5.04
CA VAL A 50 12.11 10.09 -6.41
C VAL A 50 13.53 9.51 -6.49
N TRP A 51 14.43 9.90 -5.61
CA TRP A 51 15.80 9.42 -5.62
C TRP A 51 15.90 7.93 -5.30
N THR A 52 15.07 7.43 -4.40
CA THR A 52 14.95 6.00 -4.10
C THR A 52 14.59 5.23 -5.35
N LYS A 53 13.60 5.68 -6.14
CA LYS A 53 13.23 4.99 -7.40
C LYS A 53 14.34 5.02 -8.44
N ILE A 54 15.14 6.10 -8.51
CA ILE A 54 16.32 6.16 -9.39
C ILE A 54 17.37 5.13 -8.96
N LEU A 55 17.68 5.03 -7.67
CA LEU A 55 18.64 4.03 -7.16
C LEU A 55 18.15 2.60 -7.38
N GLN A 56 16.86 2.34 -7.14
CA GLN A 56 16.24 1.03 -7.38
C GLN A 56 16.27 0.65 -8.86
N ALA A 57 16.06 1.60 -9.78
CA ALA A 57 16.16 1.38 -11.22
C ALA A 57 17.58 1.01 -11.66
N ASN A 58 18.61 1.50 -10.95
CA ASN A 58 20.01 1.16 -11.17
C ASN A 58 20.47 -0.09 -10.39
N GLY A 59 19.57 -0.75 -9.66
CA GLY A 59 19.86 -1.95 -8.87
C GLY A 59 20.42 -1.71 -7.47
N ASP A 60 20.58 -0.46 -7.02
CA ASP A 60 20.98 -0.14 -5.64
C ASP A 60 19.75 -0.12 -4.72
N MET A 61 19.42 -1.28 -4.16
CA MET A 61 18.36 -1.45 -3.15
C MET A 61 18.86 -1.16 -1.72
N ARG A 62 20.18 -1.13 -1.48
CA ARG A 62 20.76 -1.03 -0.13
C ARG A 62 20.76 0.40 0.38
N THR A 63 21.11 1.36 -0.46
CA THR A 63 21.16 2.78 -0.06
C THR A 63 19.76 3.29 0.38
N PRO A 64 18.67 3.06 -0.38
CA PRO A 64 17.32 3.42 0.08
C PRO A 64 16.90 2.72 1.38
N MET A 65 17.26 1.45 1.54
CA MET A 65 16.94 0.70 2.75
C MET A 65 17.60 1.31 3.99
N ILE A 66 18.90 1.62 3.92
CA ILE A 66 19.63 2.27 5.01
C ILE A 66 19.03 3.65 5.31
N ALA A 67 18.68 4.43 4.29
CA ALA A 67 18.06 5.73 4.46
C ALA A 67 16.71 5.66 5.20
N GLN A 68 15.85 4.70 4.83
CA GLN A 68 14.57 4.50 5.50
C GLN A 68 14.73 4.01 6.94
N ILE A 69 15.69 3.12 7.21
CA ILE A 69 15.99 2.66 8.57
C ILE A 69 16.45 3.83 9.45
N ILE A 70 17.40 4.63 8.98
CA ILE A 70 17.91 5.78 9.75
C ILE A 70 16.82 6.85 9.95
N GLY A 71 16.01 7.11 8.92
CA GLY A 71 14.87 8.01 9.03
C GLY A 71 13.83 7.53 10.05
N ALA A 72 13.52 6.24 10.04
CA ALA A 72 12.61 5.62 11.02
C ALA A 72 13.18 5.66 12.45
N ILE A 73 14.46 5.35 12.64
CA ILE A 73 15.13 5.46 13.95
C ILE A 73 15.09 6.90 14.45
N THR A 74 15.34 7.87 13.57
CA THR A 74 15.28 9.29 13.91
C THR A 74 13.87 9.69 14.34
N ASN A 75 12.84 9.23 13.63
CA ASN A 75 11.45 9.47 14.01
C ASN A 75 11.10 8.84 15.37
N ILE A 76 11.47 7.57 15.60
CA ILE A 76 11.24 6.87 16.88
C ILE A 76 11.90 7.59 18.07
N ILE A 77 13.10 8.14 17.88
CA ILE A 77 13.81 8.88 18.93
C ILE A 77 13.17 10.26 19.16
N LEU A 78 12.80 10.96 18.10
CA LEU A 78 12.24 12.32 18.18
C LEU A 78 10.80 12.34 18.68
N ASP A 79 10.00 11.29 18.44
CA ASP A 79 8.60 11.22 18.84
C ASP A 79 8.42 11.44 20.35
N PRO A 80 9.03 10.65 21.26
CA PRO A 80 8.91 10.90 22.70
C PRO A 80 9.43 12.28 23.13
N ILE A 81 10.50 12.76 22.50
CA ILE A 81 11.12 14.05 22.82
C ILE A 81 10.17 15.20 22.52
N LEU A 82 9.57 15.21 21.33
CA LEU A 82 8.72 16.31 20.87
C LEU A 82 7.28 16.20 21.37
N ILE A 83 6.76 14.99 21.51
CA ILE A 83 5.39 14.76 22.01
C ILE A 83 5.32 15.11 23.50
N PHE A 84 6.20 14.53 24.32
CA PHE A 84 6.16 14.70 25.77
C PHE A 84 7.00 15.87 26.29
N GLY A 85 7.81 16.50 25.44
CA GLY A 85 8.69 17.60 25.85
C GLY A 85 9.88 17.13 26.71
N LEU A 86 10.37 15.90 26.47
CA LEU A 86 11.59 15.42 27.12
C LEU A 86 12.77 16.30 26.67
N ALA A 87 13.78 16.48 27.54
CA ALA A 87 14.95 17.35 27.31
C ALA A 87 14.69 18.89 27.33
N GLY A 88 13.66 19.35 28.06
CA GLY A 88 13.47 20.78 28.36
C GLY A 88 12.70 21.58 27.30
N ILE A 89 12.09 20.90 26.33
CA ILE A 89 11.24 21.47 25.29
C ILE A 89 9.79 21.44 25.78
N ARG A 90 8.96 22.45 25.43
CA ARG A 90 7.52 22.39 25.75
C ARG A 90 6.86 21.21 25.01
N PRO A 91 5.98 20.44 25.66
CA PRO A 91 5.26 19.34 25.01
C PRO A 91 4.43 19.88 23.84
N MET A 92 4.75 19.44 22.62
CA MET A 92 4.05 19.84 21.40
C MET A 92 2.91 18.88 21.04
N GLY A 93 2.76 17.77 21.78
CA GLY A 93 1.73 16.77 21.54
C GLY A 93 1.75 16.27 20.09
N ILE A 94 0.60 16.30 19.44
CA ILE A 94 0.40 15.83 18.07
C ILE A 94 1.22 16.64 17.04
N ALA A 95 1.45 17.93 17.27
CA ALA A 95 2.31 18.73 16.40
C ALA A 95 3.77 18.23 16.47
N GLY A 96 4.21 17.78 17.65
CA GLY A 96 5.54 17.18 17.84
C GLY A 96 5.72 15.89 17.03
N ALA A 97 4.71 15.02 17.01
CA ALA A 97 4.71 13.80 16.19
C ALA A 97 4.82 14.11 14.69
N ALA A 98 4.13 15.15 14.21
CA ALA A 98 4.24 15.59 12.81
C ALA A 98 5.65 16.07 12.46
N VAL A 99 6.26 16.89 13.33
CA VAL A 99 7.62 17.41 13.14
C VAL A 99 8.66 16.28 13.16
N ALA A 100 8.54 15.33 14.08
CA ALA A 100 9.41 14.16 14.14
C ALA A 100 9.33 13.33 12.84
N THR A 101 8.12 13.12 12.32
CA THR A 101 7.88 12.39 11.06
C THR A 101 8.56 13.07 9.88
N VAL A 102 8.34 14.38 9.74
CA VAL A 102 8.95 15.21 8.68
C VAL A 102 10.47 15.19 8.79
N THR A 103 11.01 15.29 10.00
CA THR A 103 12.46 15.27 10.22
C THR A 103 13.06 13.94 9.82
N GLY A 104 12.42 12.81 10.17
CA GLY A 104 12.85 11.47 9.73
C GLY A 104 12.86 11.33 8.20
N GLN A 105 11.84 11.86 7.52
CA GLN A 105 11.76 11.86 6.06
C GLN A 105 12.86 12.74 5.42
N ILE A 106 13.16 13.90 6.00
CA ILE A 106 14.26 14.77 5.53
C ILE A 106 15.61 14.09 5.71
N VAL A 107 15.86 13.45 6.85
CA VAL A 107 17.09 12.68 7.10
C VAL A 107 17.24 11.56 6.07
N ALA A 108 16.17 10.80 5.80
CA ALA A 108 16.18 9.78 4.76
C ALA A 108 16.52 10.40 3.38
N ALA A 109 15.88 11.53 3.02
CA ALA A 109 16.15 12.22 1.76
C ALA A 109 17.63 12.63 1.62
N LEU A 110 18.23 13.18 2.68
CA LEU A 110 19.64 13.61 2.68
C LEU A 110 20.62 12.45 2.47
N ILE A 111 20.29 11.24 2.96
CA ILE A 111 21.12 10.04 2.76
C ILE A 111 21.05 9.59 1.30
N VAL A 112 19.84 9.49 0.74
CA VAL A 112 19.64 9.06 -0.66
C VAL A 112 20.18 10.11 -1.64
N MET A 113 20.13 11.41 -1.28
CA MET A 113 20.63 12.53 -2.09
C MET A 113 22.06 12.31 -2.59
N ARG A 114 22.95 11.75 -1.76
CA ARG A 114 24.37 11.55 -2.11
C ARG A 114 24.60 10.71 -3.36
N LYS A 115 23.73 9.72 -3.62
CA LYS A 115 23.81 8.84 -4.80
C LYS A 115 22.65 9.06 -5.79
N GLY A 116 21.57 9.71 -5.36
CA GLY A 116 20.37 9.91 -6.15
C GLY A 116 20.40 11.13 -7.08
N ILE A 117 21.33 12.07 -6.88
CA ILE A 117 21.48 13.23 -7.77
C ILE A 117 22.13 12.78 -9.08
N TYR A 118 21.33 12.77 -10.13
CA TYR A 118 21.78 12.61 -11.50
C TYR A 118 21.78 13.94 -12.24
N ARG A 119 22.63 14.03 -13.27
CA ARG A 119 22.64 15.18 -14.17
C ARG A 119 21.30 15.29 -14.86
N SER A 120 20.66 16.45 -14.71
CA SER A 120 19.36 16.68 -15.34
C SER A 120 19.49 16.62 -16.87
N PRO A 121 18.58 15.94 -17.59
CA PRO A 121 18.56 15.96 -19.04
C PRO A 121 18.22 17.37 -19.56
N ASP A 122 18.45 17.61 -20.85
CA ASP A 122 18.12 18.88 -21.48
C ASP A 122 16.63 19.23 -21.30
N ILE A 123 16.36 20.49 -20.96
CA ILE A 123 15.02 21.03 -20.67
C ILE A 123 14.05 20.78 -21.84
N ARG A 124 14.55 20.72 -23.08
CA ARG A 124 13.74 20.44 -24.28
C ARG A 124 13.09 19.05 -24.27
N LEU A 125 13.67 18.09 -23.55
CA LEU A 125 13.16 16.72 -23.45
C LEU A 125 12.10 16.55 -22.33
N TYR A 126 11.89 17.57 -21.50
CA TYR A 126 10.96 17.51 -20.37
C TYR A 126 9.52 17.21 -20.80
N PRO A 127 8.89 17.91 -21.76
CA PRO A 127 7.48 17.67 -22.08
C PRO A 127 7.21 16.24 -22.57
N GLY A 128 8.11 15.67 -23.38
CA GLY A 128 8.01 14.29 -23.85
C GLY A 128 8.16 13.26 -22.73
N ASN A 129 9.17 13.43 -21.88
CA ASN A 129 9.42 12.52 -20.77
C ASN A 129 8.36 12.61 -19.68
N ILE A 130 7.89 13.82 -19.35
CA ILE A 130 6.79 14.03 -18.39
C ILE A 130 5.53 13.33 -18.88
N LYS A 131 5.17 13.46 -20.16
CA LYS A 131 3.99 12.77 -20.73
C LYS A 131 4.12 11.25 -20.59
N LYS A 132 5.31 10.68 -20.82
CA LYS A 132 5.55 9.24 -20.67
C LYS A 132 5.47 8.79 -19.22
N ILE A 133 6.01 9.57 -18.28
CA ILE A 133 5.94 9.29 -16.83
C ILE A 133 4.48 9.28 -16.38
N TYR A 134 3.69 10.29 -16.76
CA TYR A 134 2.26 10.32 -16.42
C TYR A 134 1.48 9.21 -17.09
N TYR A 135 1.78 8.85 -18.34
CA TYR A 135 1.11 7.73 -19.01
C TYR A 135 1.33 6.40 -18.28
N LEU A 136 2.53 6.17 -17.74
CA LEU A 136 2.85 4.97 -16.94
C LEU A 136 2.37 5.08 -15.48
N GLY A 137 2.33 6.30 -14.93
CA GLY A 137 2.00 6.58 -13.53
C GLY A 137 0.51 6.73 -13.24
N ILE A 138 -0.28 7.34 -14.14
CA ILE A 138 -1.73 7.53 -14.00
C ILE A 138 -2.45 6.23 -13.62
N PRO A 139 -2.16 5.09 -14.26
CA PRO A 139 -2.84 3.86 -13.89
C PRO A 139 -2.50 3.39 -12.46
N ASN A 140 -1.26 3.61 -12.00
CA ASN A 140 -0.87 3.33 -10.62
C ASN A 140 -1.53 4.30 -9.63
N ILE A 141 -1.61 5.59 -9.99
CA ILE A 141 -2.35 6.61 -9.20
C ILE A 141 -3.81 6.20 -9.07
N LEU A 142 -4.48 5.86 -10.18
CA LEU A 142 -5.86 5.38 -10.17
C LEU A 142 -6.03 4.11 -9.33
N MET A 143 -5.09 3.17 -9.40
CA MET A 143 -5.10 1.96 -8.58
C MET A 143 -5.00 2.26 -7.09
N GLN A 144 -4.10 3.17 -6.69
CA GLN A 144 -3.95 3.58 -5.29
C GLN A 144 -5.15 4.38 -4.79
N SER A 145 -5.69 5.29 -5.61
CA SER A 145 -6.93 6.01 -5.29
C SER A 145 -8.13 5.05 -5.17
N ALA A 146 -8.23 4.07 -6.06
CA ALA A 146 -9.27 3.04 -6.00
C ALA A 146 -9.20 2.23 -4.70
N TYR A 147 -8.01 2.04 -4.11
CA TYR A 147 -7.86 1.38 -2.82
C TYR A 147 -8.51 2.17 -1.67
N THR A 148 -8.41 3.51 -1.69
CA THR A 148 -9.10 4.37 -0.72
C THR A 148 -10.62 4.26 -0.85
N PHE A 149 -11.15 4.34 -2.08
CA PHE A 149 -12.58 4.15 -2.33
C PHE A 149 -13.06 2.74 -1.96
N TYR A 150 -12.21 1.73 -2.16
CA TYR A 150 -12.45 0.35 -1.77
C TYR A 150 -12.64 0.22 -0.26
N ILE A 151 -11.71 0.71 0.57
CA ILE A 151 -11.83 0.66 2.03
C ILE A 151 -13.07 1.43 2.49
N LEU A 152 -13.30 2.63 1.93
CA LEU A 152 -14.47 3.44 2.26
C LEU A 152 -15.78 2.70 1.93
N GLY A 153 -15.87 2.07 0.76
CA GLY A 153 -17.03 1.29 0.35
C GLY A 153 -17.30 0.11 1.28
N LEU A 154 -16.26 -0.62 1.70
CA LEU A 154 -16.41 -1.73 2.65
C LEU A 154 -16.87 -1.25 4.03
N ASN A 155 -16.30 -0.16 4.52
CA ASN A 155 -16.72 0.43 5.80
C ASN A 155 -18.20 0.87 5.74
N LEU A 156 -18.65 1.47 4.64
CA LEU A 156 -20.07 1.84 4.48
C LEU A 156 -21.00 0.63 4.44
N ILE A 157 -20.62 -0.45 3.74
CA ILE A 157 -21.41 -1.67 3.69
C ILE A 157 -21.51 -2.31 5.08
N LEU A 158 -20.39 -2.40 5.81
CA LEU A 158 -20.35 -2.99 7.15
C LEU A 158 -21.03 -2.13 8.21
N ALA A 159 -20.96 -0.80 8.07
CA ALA A 159 -21.69 0.14 8.93
C ALA A 159 -23.21 -0.06 8.84
N GLY A 160 -23.70 -0.57 7.70
CA GLY A 160 -25.11 -0.98 7.56
C GLY A 160 -25.53 -2.17 8.43
N PHE A 161 -24.58 -2.96 8.95
CA PHE A 161 -24.86 -4.06 9.86
C PHE A 161 -24.61 -3.70 11.32
N SER A 162 -23.40 -3.22 11.64
CA SER A 162 -23.00 -2.88 13.00
C SER A 162 -21.63 -2.18 13.05
N ASP A 163 -21.43 -1.33 14.05
CA ASP A 163 -20.12 -0.71 14.32
C ASP A 163 -19.04 -1.74 14.70
N GLN A 164 -19.45 -2.86 15.32
CA GLN A 164 -18.54 -3.97 15.64
C GLN A 164 -17.95 -4.61 14.38
N ALA A 165 -18.73 -4.72 13.30
CA ALA A 165 -18.27 -5.30 12.05
C ALA A 165 -17.25 -4.40 11.32
N VAL A 166 -17.45 -3.08 11.37
CA VAL A 166 -16.48 -2.08 10.88
C VAL A 166 -15.18 -2.18 11.68
N THR A 167 -15.30 -2.31 13.01
CA THR A 167 -14.15 -2.48 13.90
C THR A 167 -13.37 -3.77 13.60
N ALA A 168 -14.07 -4.89 13.39
CA ALA A 168 -13.46 -6.16 13.02
C ALA A 168 -12.68 -6.07 11.70
N LEU A 169 -13.22 -5.38 10.68
CA LEU A 169 -12.51 -5.12 9.42
C LEU A 169 -11.25 -4.26 9.63
N GLY A 170 -11.33 -3.24 10.50
CA GLY A 170 -10.18 -2.41 10.86
C GLY A 170 -9.06 -3.22 11.53
N LEU A 171 -9.41 -4.13 12.45
CA LEU A 171 -8.46 -5.05 13.09
C LEU A 171 -7.85 -6.04 12.09
N TYR A 172 -8.67 -6.56 11.17
CA TYR A 172 -8.19 -7.37 10.06
C TYR A 172 -7.09 -6.66 9.27
N TYR A 173 -7.32 -5.43 8.80
CA TYR A 173 -6.31 -4.69 8.01
C TYR A 173 -5.01 -4.46 8.78
N LYS A 174 -5.08 -4.24 10.10
CA LYS A 174 -3.88 -4.12 10.95
C LYS A 174 -3.05 -5.41 10.92
N TRP A 175 -3.68 -6.56 11.12
CA TRP A 175 -3.00 -7.86 11.06
C TRP A 175 -2.53 -8.21 9.66
N GLN A 176 -3.37 -7.98 8.65
CA GLN A 176 -3.04 -8.21 7.24
C GLN A 176 -1.77 -7.45 6.83
N THR A 177 -1.58 -6.22 7.32
CA THR A 177 -0.42 -5.38 7.00
C THR A 177 0.91 -6.09 7.34
N ILE A 178 0.96 -6.85 8.43
CA ILE A 178 2.17 -7.60 8.85
C ILE A 178 2.58 -8.62 7.77
N PHE A 179 1.61 -9.33 7.19
CA PHE A 179 1.86 -10.30 6.12
C PHE A 179 2.07 -9.64 4.75
N PHE A 180 1.45 -8.48 4.53
CA PHE A 180 1.55 -7.73 3.28
C PHE A 180 2.86 -6.98 3.11
N ILE A 181 3.50 -6.53 4.20
CA ILE A 181 4.77 -5.79 4.12
C ILE A 181 5.85 -6.62 3.38
N PRO A 182 6.14 -7.89 3.75
CA PRO A 182 7.13 -8.67 3.02
C PRO A 182 6.68 -8.99 1.59
N LEU A 183 5.38 -9.20 1.34
CA LEU A 183 4.87 -9.42 -0.02
C LEU A 183 5.05 -8.17 -0.90
N GLY A 184 4.79 -6.98 -0.37
CA GLY A 184 5.03 -5.71 -1.06
C GLY A 184 6.53 -5.43 -1.29
N ALA A 185 7.39 -5.84 -0.35
CA ALA A 185 8.84 -5.80 -0.52
C ALA A 185 9.28 -6.70 -1.69
N LEU A 186 8.75 -7.93 -1.78
CA LEU A 186 9.00 -8.83 -2.91
C LEU A 186 8.57 -8.21 -4.23
N GLN A 187 7.39 -7.61 -4.30
CA GLN A 187 6.91 -6.94 -5.51
C GLN A 187 7.85 -5.83 -5.98
N THR A 188 8.40 -5.05 -5.05
CA THR A 188 9.36 -3.98 -5.38
C THR A 188 10.67 -4.53 -5.93
N CYS A 189 11.12 -5.69 -5.43
CA CYS A 189 12.32 -6.37 -5.93
C CYS A 189 12.13 -7.03 -7.31
N ILE A 190 10.92 -7.53 -7.61
CA ILE A 190 10.62 -8.22 -8.87
C ILE A 190 10.71 -7.26 -10.06
N VAL A 191 10.22 -6.02 -9.91
CA VAL A 191 10.14 -5.04 -11.01
C VAL A 191 11.49 -4.82 -11.70
N PRO A 192 12.58 -4.44 -11.04
CA PRO A 192 13.87 -4.20 -11.72
C PRO A 192 14.46 -5.48 -12.32
N ILE A 193 14.35 -6.63 -11.65
CA ILE A 193 14.89 -7.91 -12.12
C ILE A 193 14.17 -8.35 -13.42
N VAL A 194 12.84 -8.29 -13.44
CA VAL A 194 12.04 -8.63 -14.62
C VAL A 194 12.25 -7.61 -15.72
N SER A 195 12.27 -6.31 -15.41
CA SER A 195 12.48 -5.25 -16.41
C SER A 195 13.83 -5.41 -17.12
N TYR A 196 14.89 -5.71 -16.36
CA TYR A 196 16.24 -5.93 -16.91
C TYR A 196 16.30 -7.17 -17.80
N ASN A 197 15.82 -8.32 -17.29
CA ASN A 197 15.86 -9.57 -18.05
C ASN A 197 14.97 -9.51 -19.30
N TYR A 198 13.83 -8.82 -19.22
CA TYR A 198 12.95 -8.62 -20.38
C TYR A 198 13.61 -7.73 -21.43
N ALA A 199 14.29 -6.65 -21.03
CA ALA A 199 15.06 -5.81 -21.93
C ALA A 199 16.22 -6.57 -22.60
N ALA A 200 16.83 -7.52 -21.89
CA ALA A 200 17.85 -8.43 -22.40
C ALA A 200 17.30 -9.58 -23.28
N LYS A 201 15.97 -9.65 -23.48
CA LYS A 201 15.27 -10.75 -24.18
C LYS A 201 15.43 -12.14 -23.54
N GLU A 202 15.86 -12.20 -22.28
CA GLU A 202 16.04 -13.42 -21.49
C GLU A 202 14.73 -13.85 -20.83
N ILE A 203 13.78 -14.34 -21.63
CA ILE A 203 12.43 -14.73 -21.17
C ILE A 203 12.47 -15.91 -20.19
N GLY A 204 13.43 -16.83 -20.34
CA GLY A 204 13.64 -17.95 -19.42
C GLY A 204 13.91 -17.47 -17.99
N ARG A 205 14.79 -16.47 -17.83
CA ARG A 205 15.09 -15.87 -16.52
C ARG A 205 13.91 -15.07 -15.95
N CYS A 206 13.09 -14.46 -16.80
CA CYS A 206 11.85 -13.82 -16.38
C CYS A 206 10.87 -14.84 -15.76
N ARG A 207 10.73 -16.01 -16.40
CA ARG A 207 9.86 -17.11 -15.91
C ARG A 207 10.38 -17.70 -14.61
N GLU A 208 11.69 -17.88 -14.49
CA GLU A 208 12.33 -18.36 -13.26
C GLU A 208 12.10 -17.38 -12.10
N THR A 209 12.37 -16.08 -12.33
CA THR A 209 12.12 -15.01 -11.35
C THR A 209 10.67 -15.05 -10.86
N MET A 210 9.71 -15.12 -11.80
CA MET A 210 8.29 -15.18 -11.46
C MET A 210 7.93 -16.44 -10.65
N SER A 211 8.47 -17.60 -11.04
CA SER A 211 8.24 -18.88 -10.34
C SER A 211 8.76 -18.85 -8.90
N VAL A 212 9.99 -18.35 -8.70
CA VAL A 212 10.60 -18.21 -7.37
C VAL A 212 9.80 -17.22 -6.52
N SER A 213 9.43 -16.07 -7.07
CA SER A 213 8.63 -15.06 -6.37
C SER A 213 7.26 -15.58 -5.94
N VAL A 214 6.58 -16.31 -6.82
CA VAL A 214 5.27 -16.90 -6.51
C VAL A 214 5.38 -17.99 -5.46
N LYS A 215 6.41 -18.86 -5.51
CA LYS A 215 6.66 -19.89 -4.47
C LYS A 215 6.96 -19.26 -3.11
N MET A 216 7.83 -18.25 -3.07
CA MET A 216 8.16 -17.53 -1.84
C MET A 216 6.95 -16.78 -1.27
N GLY A 217 6.19 -16.10 -2.12
CA GLY A 217 4.96 -15.41 -1.73
C GLY A 217 3.92 -16.39 -1.19
N MET A 218 3.76 -17.56 -1.82
CA MET A 218 2.86 -18.62 -1.34
C MET A 218 3.32 -19.19 0.00
N ALA A 219 4.62 -19.44 0.20
CA ALA A 219 5.13 -19.93 1.49
C ALA A 219 4.87 -18.92 2.62
N LEU A 220 5.08 -17.63 2.36
CA LEU A 220 4.79 -16.56 3.32
C LEU A 220 3.29 -16.47 3.64
N MET A 221 2.45 -16.45 2.61
CA MET A 221 1.00 -16.33 2.78
C MET A 221 0.36 -17.59 3.36
N PHE A 222 0.99 -18.74 3.18
CA PHE A 222 0.60 -19.98 3.87
C PHE A 222 0.78 -19.86 5.38
N ILE A 223 1.88 -19.25 5.86
CA ILE A 223 2.07 -18.95 7.28
C ILE A 223 0.96 -18.01 7.78
N GLY A 224 0.64 -16.95 7.02
CA GLY A 224 -0.46 -16.04 7.36
C GLY A 224 -1.83 -16.73 7.41
N THR A 225 -2.08 -17.67 6.49
CA THR A 225 -3.29 -18.50 6.48
C THR A 225 -3.37 -19.36 7.75
N LEU A 226 -2.27 -20.02 8.13
CA LEU A 226 -2.21 -20.82 9.36
C LEU A 226 -2.47 -19.98 10.61
N CYS A 227 -1.91 -18.77 10.70
CA CYS A 227 -2.19 -17.87 11.82
C CYS A 227 -3.68 -17.52 11.91
N PHE A 228 -4.30 -17.21 10.77
CA PHE A 228 -5.71 -16.81 10.71
C PHE A 228 -6.68 -17.97 10.98
N GLU A 229 -6.28 -19.21 10.67
CA GLU A 229 -7.10 -20.39 10.93
C GLU A 229 -6.91 -20.96 12.34
N LEU A 230 -5.69 -20.93 12.89
CA LEU A 230 -5.39 -21.59 14.17
C LEU A 230 -5.63 -20.70 15.39
N ILE A 231 -5.38 -19.39 15.27
CA ILE A 231 -5.43 -18.46 16.41
C ILE A 231 -6.16 -17.13 16.14
N PRO A 232 -7.30 -17.11 15.42
CA PRO A 232 -7.99 -15.85 15.08
C PRO A 232 -8.47 -15.06 16.31
N SER A 233 -9.01 -15.75 17.33
CA SER A 233 -9.57 -15.09 18.51
C SER A 233 -8.47 -14.46 19.37
N GLN A 234 -7.31 -15.11 19.50
CA GLN A 234 -6.14 -14.57 20.20
C GLN A 234 -5.56 -13.36 19.47
N MET A 235 -5.53 -13.38 18.13
CA MET A 235 -5.08 -12.23 17.34
C MET A 235 -5.99 -11.01 17.55
N LEU A 236 -7.30 -11.24 17.59
CA LEU A 236 -8.28 -10.16 17.79
C LEU A 236 -8.27 -9.63 19.23
N SER A 237 -8.14 -10.50 20.24
CA SER A 237 -8.18 -10.13 21.65
C SER A 237 -7.01 -9.25 22.10
N VAL A 238 -5.90 -9.23 21.35
CA VAL A 238 -4.78 -8.30 21.58
C VAL A 238 -5.21 -6.83 21.40
N PHE A 239 -6.19 -6.57 20.53
CA PHE A 239 -6.61 -5.20 20.19
C PHE A 239 -7.97 -4.80 20.77
N THR A 240 -8.83 -5.74 21.15
CA THR A 240 -10.16 -5.45 21.68
C THR A 240 -10.57 -6.44 22.75
N GLY A 241 -11.26 -5.95 23.78
CA GLY A 241 -11.96 -6.77 24.76
C GLY A 241 -13.45 -7.01 24.44
N ASP A 242 -13.97 -6.44 23.34
CA ASP A 242 -15.37 -6.63 22.94
C ASP A 242 -15.55 -8.01 22.29
N GLN A 243 -16.24 -8.89 23.02
CA GLN A 243 -16.52 -10.26 22.60
C GLN A 243 -17.25 -10.32 21.25
N ARG A 244 -18.15 -9.36 20.97
CA ARG A 244 -18.91 -9.35 19.71
C ARG A 244 -18.04 -9.02 18.51
N VAL A 245 -17.01 -8.18 18.70
CA VAL A 245 -16.00 -7.91 17.66
C VAL A 245 -15.13 -9.14 17.44
N ILE A 246 -14.75 -9.85 18.50
CA ILE A 246 -13.95 -11.08 18.42
C ILE A 246 -14.72 -12.18 17.67
N ASP A 247 -16.01 -12.37 17.97
CA ASP A 247 -16.81 -13.41 17.33
C ASP A 247 -16.99 -13.14 15.82
N ILE A 248 -17.33 -11.90 15.46
CA ILE A 248 -17.46 -11.48 14.05
C ILE A 248 -16.11 -11.60 13.33
N GLY A 249 -15.04 -11.11 13.95
CA GLY A 249 -13.70 -11.14 13.38
C GLY A 249 -13.15 -12.56 13.24
N THR A 250 -13.50 -13.47 14.14
CA THR A 250 -13.08 -14.88 14.08
C THR A 250 -13.63 -15.54 12.83
N VAL A 251 -14.93 -15.38 12.59
CA VAL A 251 -15.57 -15.86 11.35
C VAL A 251 -14.92 -15.21 10.12
N ALA A 252 -14.66 -13.90 10.18
CA ALA A 252 -14.00 -13.17 9.10
C ALA A 252 -12.60 -13.75 8.79
N PHE A 253 -11.80 -14.04 9.80
CA PHE A 253 -10.41 -14.50 9.63
C PHE A 253 -10.35 -15.89 8.98
N HIS A 254 -11.26 -16.80 9.32
CA HIS A 254 -11.37 -18.09 8.64
C HIS A 254 -11.69 -17.93 7.14
N TYR A 255 -12.70 -17.12 6.79
CA TYR A 255 -13.04 -16.90 5.38
C TYR A 255 -11.93 -16.19 4.60
N ILE A 256 -11.28 -15.20 5.22
CA ILE A 256 -10.24 -14.41 4.58
C ILE A 256 -8.92 -15.18 4.50
N GLY A 257 -8.59 -16.03 5.48
CA GLY A 257 -7.36 -16.81 5.50
C GLY A 257 -7.19 -17.64 4.22
N VAL A 258 -8.27 -18.30 3.78
CA VAL A 258 -8.29 -19.09 2.53
C VAL A 258 -7.95 -18.24 1.29
N SER A 259 -8.23 -16.92 1.32
CA SER A 259 -7.94 -16.01 0.21
C SER A 259 -6.46 -15.64 0.05
N PHE A 260 -5.63 -15.83 1.09
CA PHE A 260 -4.24 -15.37 1.08
C PHE A 260 -3.38 -16.11 0.04
N ILE A 261 -3.67 -17.38 -0.22
CA ILE A 261 -2.97 -18.19 -1.23
C ILE A 261 -3.21 -17.65 -2.65
N PRO A 262 -4.45 -17.56 -3.17
CA PRO A 262 -4.70 -16.99 -4.50
C PRO A 262 -4.30 -15.51 -4.58
N MET A 263 -4.37 -14.77 -3.48
CA MET A 263 -3.97 -13.37 -3.44
C MET A 263 -2.51 -13.14 -3.86
N VAL A 264 -1.59 -14.07 -3.57
CA VAL A 264 -0.19 -13.98 -4.02
C VAL A 264 -0.12 -13.83 -5.54
N THR A 265 -0.84 -14.68 -6.27
CA THR A 265 -0.84 -14.66 -7.73
C THR A 265 -1.58 -13.45 -8.28
N SER A 266 -2.72 -13.11 -7.70
CA SER A 266 -3.51 -11.91 -8.02
C SER A 266 -2.68 -10.61 -7.91
N LEU A 267 -1.75 -10.52 -6.94
CA LEU A 267 -0.88 -9.37 -6.78
C LEU A 267 0.41 -9.44 -7.63
N THR A 268 0.96 -10.63 -7.85
CA THR A 268 2.26 -10.75 -8.55
C THR A 268 2.11 -10.56 -10.07
N PHE A 269 1.01 -11.03 -10.68
CA PHE A 269 0.81 -10.86 -12.13
C PHE A 269 0.70 -9.40 -12.60
N PRO A 270 -0.05 -8.50 -11.95
CA PRO A 270 -0.05 -7.08 -12.28
C PRO A 270 1.36 -6.47 -12.23
N VAL A 271 2.15 -6.82 -11.22
CA VAL A 271 3.53 -6.32 -11.06
C VAL A 271 4.43 -6.82 -12.19
N PHE A 272 4.29 -8.07 -12.60
CA PHE A 272 4.98 -8.60 -13.78
C PHE A 272 4.63 -7.83 -15.05
N PHE A 273 3.33 -7.59 -15.32
CA PHE A 273 2.90 -6.84 -16.49
C PHE A 273 3.38 -5.38 -16.48
N GLN A 274 3.48 -4.79 -15.28
CA GLN A 274 4.06 -3.46 -15.09
C GLN A 274 5.55 -3.46 -15.44
N ALA A 275 6.31 -4.46 -14.98
CA ALA A 275 7.75 -4.56 -15.22
C ALA A 275 8.11 -4.71 -16.72
N ILE A 276 7.31 -5.46 -17.49
CA ILE A 276 7.54 -5.62 -18.94
C ILE A 276 7.03 -4.43 -19.77
N GLY A 277 6.56 -3.34 -19.14
CA GLY A 277 6.04 -2.15 -19.82
C GLY A 277 4.60 -2.27 -20.33
N SER A 278 3.88 -3.34 -19.98
CA SER A 278 2.46 -3.53 -20.34
C SER A 278 1.53 -2.93 -19.27
N ALA A 279 1.72 -1.64 -18.98
CA ALA A 279 0.99 -0.93 -17.92
C ALA A 279 -0.53 -1.07 -18.03
N GLY A 280 -1.09 -1.03 -19.25
CA GLY A 280 -2.53 -1.21 -19.45
C GLY A 280 -3.07 -2.55 -18.94
N LYS A 281 -2.36 -3.66 -19.17
CA LYS A 281 -2.78 -4.99 -18.67
C LYS A 281 -2.68 -5.08 -17.15
N SER A 282 -1.60 -4.54 -16.58
CA SER A 282 -1.41 -4.45 -15.13
C SER A 282 -2.59 -3.74 -14.47
N SER A 283 -2.95 -2.59 -15.02
CA SER A 283 -3.99 -1.74 -14.45
C SER A 283 -5.39 -2.27 -14.64
N ILE A 284 -5.68 -2.90 -15.79
CA ILE A 284 -6.94 -3.63 -15.97
C ILE A 284 -7.07 -4.72 -14.90
N LEU A 285 -6.00 -5.51 -14.66
CA LEU A 285 -6.06 -6.60 -13.69
C LEU A 285 -6.32 -6.09 -12.26
N THR A 286 -5.70 -4.97 -11.87
CA THR A 286 -5.96 -4.39 -10.55
C THR A 286 -7.33 -3.70 -10.46
N LEU A 287 -7.75 -2.93 -11.47
CA LEU A 287 -9.07 -2.26 -11.45
C LEU A 287 -10.21 -3.28 -11.48
N VAL A 288 -10.08 -4.35 -12.26
CA VAL A 288 -11.05 -5.45 -12.26
C VAL A 288 -11.14 -6.07 -10.87
N ARG A 289 -10.00 -6.32 -10.21
CA ARG A 289 -10.00 -6.80 -8.83
C ARG A 289 -10.72 -5.84 -7.88
N THR A 290 -10.26 -4.60 -7.78
CA THR A 290 -10.67 -3.70 -6.70
C THR A 290 -12.04 -3.07 -6.92
N MET A 291 -12.40 -2.70 -8.15
CA MET A 291 -13.65 -1.99 -8.45
C MET A 291 -14.73 -2.87 -9.07
N VAL A 292 -14.38 -3.74 -10.01
CA VAL A 292 -15.38 -4.50 -10.81
C VAL A 292 -15.83 -5.77 -10.09
N LEU A 293 -14.92 -6.44 -9.39
CA LEU A 293 -15.22 -7.68 -8.69
C LEU A 293 -15.53 -7.40 -7.22
N PHE A 294 -14.62 -6.74 -6.50
CA PHE A 294 -14.74 -6.67 -5.04
C PHE A 294 -15.97 -5.90 -4.56
N VAL A 295 -16.22 -4.69 -5.08
CA VAL A 295 -17.34 -3.84 -4.58
C VAL A 295 -18.71 -4.46 -4.91
N PRO A 296 -19.01 -4.90 -6.15
CA PRO A 296 -20.30 -5.51 -6.46
C PRO A 296 -20.51 -6.86 -5.76
N LEU A 297 -19.47 -7.70 -5.66
CA LEU A 297 -19.56 -8.96 -4.92
C LEU A 297 -19.78 -8.70 -3.43
N GLY A 298 -19.08 -7.72 -2.85
CA GLY A 298 -19.27 -7.29 -1.47
C GLY A 298 -20.69 -6.86 -1.18
N TYR A 299 -21.27 -6.04 -2.07
CA TYR A 299 -22.66 -5.62 -1.95
C TYR A 299 -23.63 -6.81 -2.12
N LEU A 300 -23.40 -7.69 -3.10
CA LEU A 300 -24.25 -8.87 -3.32
C LEU A 300 -24.23 -9.81 -2.11
N PHE A 301 -23.05 -10.14 -1.60
CA PHE A 301 -22.92 -11.01 -0.43
C PHE A 301 -23.41 -10.35 0.86
N SER A 302 -23.31 -9.01 0.98
CA SER A 302 -23.91 -8.30 2.11
C SER A 302 -25.44 -8.42 2.14
N ARG A 303 -26.12 -8.59 1.00
CA ARG A 303 -27.58 -8.80 1.01
C ARG A 303 -27.98 -10.15 1.59
N ILE A 304 -27.08 -11.12 1.61
CA ILE A 304 -27.32 -12.47 2.12
C ILE A 304 -27.02 -12.54 3.62
N GLY A 305 -25.97 -11.86 4.08
CA GLY A 305 -25.68 -11.71 5.51
C GLY A 305 -24.23 -11.35 5.78
N LEU A 306 -23.95 -10.98 7.03
CA LEU A 306 -22.62 -10.53 7.46
C LEU A 306 -21.53 -11.58 7.25
N ASN A 307 -21.84 -12.87 7.50
CA ASN A 307 -20.86 -13.94 7.33
C ASN A 307 -20.49 -14.15 5.86
N TYR A 308 -21.47 -14.01 4.95
CA TYR A 308 -21.26 -14.15 3.51
C TYR A 308 -20.47 -12.99 2.93
N PHE A 309 -20.56 -11.80 3.51
CA PHE A 309 -19.73 -10.66 3.08
C PHE A 309 -18.23 -11.01 3.07
N TRP A 310 -17.75 -11.82 4.02
CA TRP A 310 -16.35 -12.22 4.07
C TRP A 310 -15.93 -13.13 2.91
N LEU A 311 -16.86 -13.84 2.26
CA LEU A 311 -16.59 -14.63 1.05
C LEU A 311 -16.20 -13.76 -0.15
N THR A 312 -16.46 -12.45 -0.10
CA THR A 312 -16.03 -11.51 -1.14
C THR A 312 -14.52 -11.58 -1.38
N PHE A 313 -13.74 -11.73 -0.31
CA PHE A 313 -12.28 -11.81 -0.38
C PHE A 313 -11.81 -13.04 -1.19
N PRO A 314 -12.09 -14.29 -0.77
CA PRO A 314 -11.62 -15.47 -1.51
C PRO A 314 -12.18 -15.53 -2.93
N VAL A 315 -13.45 -15.17 -3.14
CA VAL A 315 -14.05 -15.21 -4.49
C VAL A 315 -13.36 -14.21 -5.42
N THR A 316 -13.12 -12.99 -4.96
CA THR A 316 -12.44 -11.97 -5.77
C THR A 316 -10.99 -12.36 -6.08
N GLU A 317 -10.26 -12.87 -5.09
CA GLU A 317 -8.86 -13.28 -5.27
C GLU A 317 -8.73 -14.50 -6.19
N CYS A 318 -9.64 -15.46 -6.11
CA CYS A 318 -9.69 -16.60 -7.03
C CYS A 318 -9.97 -16.17 -8.48
N LEU A 319 -11.01 -15.35 -8.71
CA LEU A 319 -11.37 -14.87 -10.05
C LEU A 319 -10.24 -14.06 -10.69
N THR A 320 -9.60 -13.20 -9.91
CA THR A 320 -8.49 -12.36 -10.40
C THR A 320 -7.23 -13.16 -10.64
N THR A 321 -6.98 -14.18 -9.84
CA THR A 321 -5.92 -15.18 -10.09
C THR A 321 -6.17 -15.90 -11.41
N CYS A 322 -7.39 -16.39 -11.66
CA CYS A 322 -7.73 -17.05 -12.92
C CYS A 322 -7.47 -16.12 -14.13
N LEU A 323 -7.90 -14.87 -14.05
CA LEU A 323 -7.64 -13.86 -15.09
C LEU A 323 -6.14 -13.55 -15.26
N GLY A 324 -5.40 -13.44 -14.16
CA GLY A 324 -3.95 -13.22 -14.17
C GLY A 324 -3.19 -14.38 -14.82
N VAL A 325 -3.53 -15.62 -14.46
CA VAL A 325 -2.95 -16.84 -15.06
C VAL A 325 -3.28 -16.90 -16.56
N TYR A 326 -4.51 -16.56 -16.96
CA TYR A 326 -4.90 -16.52 -18.37
C TYR A 326 -4.02 -15.54 -19.17
N PHE A 327 -3.87 -14.31 -18.70
CA PHE A 327 -3.03 -13.32 -19.38
C PHE A 327 -1.55 -13.71 -19.40
N TYR A 328 -1.05 -14.30 -18.31
CA TYR A 328 0.33 -14.75 -18.22
C TYR A 328 0.62 -15.91 -19.20
N ARG A 329 -0.27 -16.91 -19.27
CA ARG A 329 -0.15 -18.00 -20.24
C ARG A 329 -0.21 -17.51 -21.69
N LYS A 330 -1.10 -16.55 -21.98
CA LYS A 330 -1.18 -15.91 -23.31
C LYS A 330 0.09 -15.14 -23.66
N PHE A 331 0.74 -14.52 -22.67
CA PHE A 331 2.02 -13.84 -22.87
C PHE A 331 3.14 -14.82 -23.20
N ILE A 332 3.28 -15.92 -22.45
CA ILE A 332 4.29 -16.96 -22.71
C ILE A 332 4.12 -17.53 -24.13
N LYS A 333 2.90 -17.94 -24.49
CA LYS A 333 2.61 -18.51 -25.83
C LYS A 333 2.88 -17.58 -27.02
N ARG A 334 2.99 -16.26 -26.78
CA ARG A 334 3.28 -15.27 -27.83
C ARG A 334 4.77 -14.96 -27.94
N THR A 335 5.54 -15.33 -26.91
CA THR A 335 6.96 -14.98 -26.77
C THR A 335 7.87 -16.20 -26.92
N GLU A 336 7.31 -17.41 -26.78
CA GLU A 336 7.83 -18.67 -27.34
C GLU A 336 7.52 -18.73 -28.85
#